data_AF-A0A529NQ57-F1
#
_entry.id   AF-A0A529NQ57-F1
#
_cell.length_a   1.000
_cell.length_b   1.000
_cell.length_c   1.000
_cell.angle_alpha   90.00
_cell.angle_beta   90.00
_cell.angle_gamma   90.00
#
_symmetry.space_group_name_H-M   'P 1'
#
loop_
_entity.id
_entity.type
_entity.pdbx_description
1 polymer ?
#
loop_
_entity_poly.entity_id
_entity_poly.type
_entity_poly.pdbx_seq_one_letter_code
_entity_poly.pdbx_strand_id
1 'polypeptide(L)'
;ANYGADHPQAVALAKEKADVSAQIFGELKQLTENYRNEYEVAQTRETALRQKIADAAGKSSIDNQSQVKLRDLNQQATALTTLYQTFLSRYEEASQQQSFPVGKVRIISDATMPLSAAGPRTSKVLALFLVLGVLLGAGFGGLNEFNERFFRTGDDIRDRVGLKF
;
A
#
# COMPACT_ATOMS: atom_id res chain seq x y z
N ALA A 1 52.07 -15.12 -104.79
CA ALA A 1 51.27 -15.94 -103.87
C ALA A 1 52.07 -16.14 -102.59
N ASN A 2 51.90 -15.27 -101.57
CA ASN A 2 52.80 -15.25 -100.40
C ASN A 2 52.05 -15.07 -99.06
N TYR A 3 50.78 -15.48 -98.93
CA TYR A 3 50.04 -15.38 -97.65
C TYR A 3 49.03 -16.53 -97.47
N GLY A 4 49.41 -17.76 -97.81
CA GLY A 4 48.59 -18.96 -97.55
C GLY A 4 48.64 -19.40 -96.08
N ALA A 5 47.87 -20.44 -95.72
CA ALA A 5 47.85 -21.01 -94.37
C ALA A 5 49.24 -21.45 -93.86
N ASP A 6 50.13 -21.85 -94.78
CA ASP A 6 51.50 -22.28 -94.48
C ASP A 6 52.52 -21.12 -94.47
N HIS A 7 52.08 -19.87 -94.63
CA HIS A 7 52.97 -18.73 -94.59
C HIS A 7 53.52 -18.52 -93.15
N PRO A 8 54.84 -18.31 -92.95
CA PRO A 8 55.44 -18.23 -91.62
C PRO A 8 54.77 -17.23 -90.66
N GLN A 9 54.28 -16.10 -91.18
CA GLN A 9 53.58 -15.09 -90.37
C GLN A 9 52.19 -15.56 -89.89
N ALA A 10 51.47 -16.34 -90.69
CA ALA A 10 50.15 -16.87 -90.32
C ALA A 10 50.28 -17.94 -89.23
N VAL A 11 51.28 -18.81 -89.34
CA VAL A 11 51.61 -19.83 -88.32
C VAL A 11 52.06 -19.16 -87.01
N ALA A 12 52.88 -18.10 -87.08
CA ALA A 12 53.31 -17.33 -85.91
C ALA A 12 52.12 -16.69 -85.18
N LEU A 13 51.20 -16.05 -85.90
CA LEU A 13 50.02 -15.41 -85.32
C LEU A 13 49.03 -16.44 -84.73
N ALA A 14 48.87 -17.60 -85.37
CA ALA A 14 48.06 -18.69 -84.84
C ALA A 14 48.63 -19.25 -83.53
N LYS A 15 49.97 -19.36 -83.44
CA LYS A 15 50.67 -19.74 -82.21
C LYS A 15 50.49 -18.69 -81.11
N GLU A 16 50.68 -17.41 -81.42
CA GLU A 16 50.46 -16.31 -80.47
C GLU A 16 49.03 -16.30 -79.94
N LYS A 17 48.03 -16.51 -80.80
CA LYS A 17 46.62 -16.64 -80.38
C LYS A 17 46.42 -17.83 -79.43
N ALA A 18 47.03 -18.98 -79.72
CA ALA A 18 46.95 -20.16 -78.87
C ALA A 18 47.61 -19.93 -77.51
N ASP A 19 48.79 -19.29 -77.50
CA ASP A 19 49.53 -18.95 -76.28
C ASP A 19 48.73 -17.95 -75.41
N VAL A 20 48.16 -16.89 -75.99
CA VAL A 20 47.29 -15.94 -75.28
C VAL A 20 46.03 -16.62 -74.75
N SER A 21 45.40 -17.51 -75.53
CA SER A 21 44.21 -18.26 -75.07
C SER A 21 44.54 -19.18 -73.89
N ALA A 22 45.72 -19.82 -73.90
CA ALA A 22 46.19 -20.64 -72.80
C ALA A 22 46.48 -19.81 -71.54
N GLN A 23 47.08 -18.63 -71.69
CA GLN A 23 47.29 -17.68 -70.60
C GLN A 23 45.97 -17.22 -69.98
N ILE A 24 44.99 -16.82 -70.80
CA ILE A 24 43.65 -16.43 -70.33
C ILE A 24 42.99 -17.56 -69.54
N PHE A 25 43.04 -18.79 -70.05
CA PHE A 25 42.47 -19.95 -69.34
C PHE A 25 43.19 -20.23 -68.01
N GLY A 26 44.51 -20.06 -67.97
CA GLY A 26 45.31 -20.14 -66.76
C GLY A 26 44.89 -19.10 -65.71
N GLU A 27 44.75 -17.84 -66.12
CA GLU A 27 44.30 -16.76 -65.23
C GLU A 27 42.87 -16.97 -64.73
N LEU A 28 41.94 -17.38 -65.61
CA LEU A 28 40.56 -17.68 -65.21
C LEU A 28 40.49 -18.82 -64.19
N LYS A 29 41.32 -19.85 -64.36
CA LYS A 29 41.43 -20.95 -63.38
C LYS A 29 41.96 -20.43 -62.05
N GLN A 30 43.05 -19.67 -62.06
CA GLN A 30 43.61 -19.08 -60.85
C GLN A 30 42.62 -18.15 -60.14
N LEU A 31 41.91 -17.31 -60.89
CA LEU A 31 40.88 -16.42 -60.37
C LEU A 31 39.74 -17.19 -59.71
N THR A 32 39.27 -18.25 -60.36
CA THR A 32 38.20 -19.12 -59.82
C THR A 32 38.62 -19.80 -58.52
N GLU A 33 39.85 -20.32 -58.45
CA GLU A 33 40.39 -20.92 -57.23
C GLU A 33 40.54 -19.88 -56.10
N ASN A 34 40.99 -18.67 -56.42
CA ASN A 34 41.07 -17.57 -55.44
C ASN A 34 39.69 -17.20 -54.89
N TYR A 35 38.68 -17.01 -55.75
CA TYR A 35 37.31 -16.72 -55.32
C TYR A 35 36.70 -17.85 -54.49
N ARG A 36 36.98 -19.11 -54.85
CA ARG A 36 36.54 -20.26 -54.06
C ARG A 36 37.15 -20.23 -52.66
N ASN A 37 38.45 -19.99 -52.55
CA ASN A 37 39.13 -19.87 -51.26
C ASN A 37 38.57 -18.70 -50.43
N GLU A 38 38.36 -17.54 -51.05
CA GLU A 38 37.75 -16.39 -50.38
C GLU A 38 36.33 -16.69 -49.88
N TYR A 39 35.52 -17.38 -50.68
CA TYR A 39 34.18 -17.82 -50.29
C TYR A 39 34.21 -18.79 -49.11
N GLU A 40 35.07 -19.81 -49.15
CA GLU A 40 35.22 -20.79 -48.07
C GLU A 40 35.69 -20.12 -46.76
N VAL A 41 36.61 -19.15 -46.84
CA VAL A 41 37.04 -18.33 -45.70
C VAL A 41 35.90 -17.46 -45.18
N ALA A 42 35.15 -16.79 -46.06
CA ALA A 42 34.02 -15.95 -45.68
C ALA A 42 32.92 -16.76 -44.98
N GLN A 43 32.58 -17.94 -45.53
CA GLN A 43 31.62 -18.85 -44.95
C GLN A 43 32.07 -19.34 -43.56
N THR A 44 33.33 -19.74 -43.42
CA THR A 44 33.90 -20.14 -42.13
C THR A 44 33.82 -19.02 -41.10
N ARG A 45 34.13 -17.78 -41.51
CA ARG A 45 34.00 -16.60 -40.64
C ARG A 45 32.55 -16.33 -40.24
N GLU A 46 31.61 -16.46 -41.17
CA GLU A 46 30.18 -16.31 -40.87
C GLU A 46 29.71 -17.34 -39.84
N THR A 47 30.03 -18.62 -40.04
CA THR A 47 29.68 -19.69 -39.10
C THR A 47 30.28 -19.44 -37.72
N ALA A 48 31.57 -19.07 -37.66
CA ALA A 48 32.22 -18.73 -36.40
C ALA A 48 31.58 -17.53 -35.70
N LEU A 49 31.18 -16.51 -36.45
CA LEU A 49 30.50 -15.33 -35.90
C LEU A 49 29.11 -15.68 -35.39
N ARG A 50 28.33 -16.48 -36.13
CA ARG A 50 27.01 -16.97 -35.70
C ARG A 50 27.11 -17.76 -34.41
N GLN A 51 28.11 -18.64 -34.28
CA GLN A 51 28.33 -19.40 -33.06
C GLN A 51 28.69 -18.49 -31.87
N LYS A 52 29.58 -17.51 -32.08
CA LYS A 52 29.90 -16.51 -31.04
C LYS A 52 28.69 -15.71 -30.59
N ILE A 53 27.79 -15.34 -31.51
CA ILE A 53 26.55 -14.63 -31.18
C ILE A 53 25.62 -15.54 -30.36
N ALA A 54 25.46 -16.80 -30.74
CA ALA A 54 24.65 -17.76 -29.99
C ALA A 54 25.20 -17.99 -28.57
N ASP A 55 26.52 -18.14 -28.43
CA ASP A 55 27.19 -18.29 -27.13
C ASP A 55 27.04 -17.03 -26.26
N ALA A 56 27.19 -15.84 -26.86
CA ALA A 56 27.01 -14.57 -26.15
C ALA A 56 25.56 -14.35 -25.71
N ALA A 57 24.59 -14.70 -26.56
CA ALA A 57 23.17 -14.65 -26.21
C ALA A 57 22.83 -15.64 -25.07
N GLY A 58 23.38 -16.86 -25.12
CA GLY A 58 23.23 -17.86 -24.05
C GLY A 58 23.81 -17.38 -22.73
N LYS A 59 25.04 -16.84 -22.74
CA LYS A 59 25.68 -16.24 -21.54
C LYS A 59 24.85 -15.09 -20.97
N SER A 60 24.38 -14.18 -21.82
CA SER A 60 23.53 -13.06 -21.41
C SER A 60 22.22 -13.53 -20.76
N SER A 61 21.62 -14.62 -21.25
CA SER A 61 20.43 -15.22 -20.63
C SER A 61 20.71 -15.77 -19.22
N ILE A 62 21.83 -16.48 -19.04
CA ILE A 62 22.28 -17.01 -17.74
C ILE A 62 22.58 -15.87 -16.76
N ASP A 63 23.26 -14.82 -17.22
CA ASP A 63 23.58 -13.64 -16.41
C ASP A 63 22.31 -12.92 -15.96
N ASN A 64 21.32 -12.76 -16.84
CA ASN A 64 20.02 -12.18 -16.49
C ASN A 64 19.30 -13.01 -15.43
N GLN A 65 19.28 -14.35 -15.56
CA GLN A 65 18.68 -15.22 -14.56
C GLN A 65 19.39 -15.09 -13.20
N SER A 66 20.72 -15.00 -13.22
CA SER A 66 21.54 -14.82 -12.02
C SER A 66 21.28 -13.46 -11.35
N GLN A 67 21.11 -12.39 -12.13
CA GLN A 67 20.74 -11.06 -11.62
C GLN A 67 19.35 -11.05 -10.99
N VAL A 68 18.37 -11.71 -11.61
CA VAL A 68 17.03 -11.87 -11.03
C VAL A 68 17.11 -12.61 -9.70
N LYS A 69 17.89 -13.70 -9.62
CA LYS A 69 18.06 -14.45 -8.38
C LYS A 69 18.77 -13.63 -7.30
N LEU A 70 19.78 -12.86 -7.67
CA LEU A 70 20.48 -11.94 -6.76
C LEU A 70 19.52 -10.86 -6.21
N ARG A 71 18.65 -10.31 -7.06
CA ARG A 71 17.65 -9.31 -6.63
C ARG A 71 16.62 -9.90 -5.67
N ASP A 72 16.15 -11.12 -5.93
CA ASP A 72 15.28 -11.89 -5.03
C ASP A 72 15.94 -12.11 -3.66
N LEU A 73 17.19 -12.59 -3.64
CA LEU A 73 17.95 -12.80 -2.39
C LEU A 73 18.16 -11.50 -1.61
N ASN A 74 18.50 -10.39 -2.29
CA ASN A 74 18.64 -9.08 -1.64
C ASN A 74 17.32 -8.57 -1.05
N GLN A 75 16.20 -8.81 -1.74
CA GLN A 75 14.89 -8.45 -1.22
C GLN A 75 14.53 -9.26 0.03
N GLN A 76 14.83 -10.57 0.03
CA GLN A 76 14.66 -11.42 1.21
C GLN A 76 15.54 -10.98 2.38
N ALA A 77 16.82 -10.68 2.14
CA ALA A 77 17.74 -10.18 3.16
C ALA A 77 17.26 -8.85 3.76
N THR A 78 16.76 -7.94 2.92
CA THR A 78 16.21 -6.64 3.35
C THR A 78 14.95 -6.82 4.20
N ALA A 79 14.06 -7.72 3.81
CA ALA A 79 12.85 -8.05 4.57
C ALA A 79 13.20 -8.65 5.94
N LEU A 80 14.13 -9.60 6.01
CA LEU A 80 14.61 -10.21 7.26
C LEU A 80 15.27 -9.18 8.17
N THR A 81 16.08 -8.28 7.62
CA THR A 81 16.71 -7.19 8.37
C THR A 81 15.66 -6.25 8.96
N THR A 82 14.66 -5.88 8.17
CA THR A 82 13.56 -5.01 8.62
C THR A 82 12.74 -5.67 9.73
N LEU A 83 12.45 -6.96 9.59
CA LEU A 83 11.75 -7.75 10.59
C LEU A 83 12.56 -7.81 11.89
N TYR A 84 13.85 -8.11 11.80
CA TYR A 84 14.76 -8.13 12.94
C TYR A 84 14.80 -6.79 13.67
N GLN A 85 14.97 -5.68 12.93
CA GLN A 85 14.97 -4.33 13.50
C GLN A 85 13.65 -4.02 14.22
N THR A 86 12.52 -4.44 13.65
CA THR A 86 11.19 -4.26 14.23
C THR A 86 11.03 -5.05 15.54
N PHE A 87 11.47 -6.30 15.56
CA PHE A 87 11.46 -7.12 16.78
C PHE A 87 12.36 -6.54 17.86
N LEU A 88 13.56 -6.08 17.50
CA LEU A 88 14.49 -5.44 18.43
C LEU A 88 13.85 -4.19 19.06
N SER A 89 13.26 -3.32 18.24
CA SER A 89 12.57 -2.12 18.73
C SER A 89 11.44 -2.46 19.70
N ARG A 90 10.57 -3.42 19.35
CA ARG A 90 9.48 -3.86 20.24
C ARG A 90 9.99 -4.49 21.53
N TYR A 91 11.09 -5.23 21.48
CA TYR A 91 11.73 -5.78 22.66
C TYR A 91 12.24 -4.68 23.59
N GLU A 92 12.90 -3.65 23.04
CA GLU A 92 13.36 -2.49 23.80
C GLU A 92 12.18 -1.73 24.43
N GLU A 93 11.10 -1.48 23.69
CA GLU A 93 9.87 -0.86 24.21
C GLU A 93 9.26 -1.67 25.36
N ALA A 94 9.15 -2.99 25.21
CA ALA A 94 8.63 -3.88 26.24
C ALA A 94 9.52 -3.91 27.49
N SER A 95 10.84 -3.95 27.30
CA SER A 95 11.81 -3.88 28.41
C SER A 95 11.72 -2.57 29.18
N GLN A 96 11.53 -1.44 28.49
CA GLN A 96 11.31 -0.14 29.12
C GLN A 96 9.99 -0.09 29.88
N GLN A 97 8.92 -0.67 29.35
CA GLN A 97 7.63 -0.77 30.06
C GLN A 97 7.72 -1.64 31.32
N GLN A 98 8.48 -2.74 31.29
CA GLN A 98 8.74 -3.53 32.50
C GLN A 98 9.56 -2.74 33.54
N SER A 99 10.38 -1.81 33.08
CA SER A 99 11.20 -0.93 33.92
C SER A 99 10.42 0.26 34.49
N PHE A 100 9.16 0.50 34.08
CA PHE A 100 8.32 1.45 34.79
C PHE A 100 8.18 0.93 36.21
N PRO A 101 8.74 1.63 37.21
CA PRO A 101 8.35 1.35 38.57
C PRO A 101 6.84 1.60 38.56
N VAL A 102 6.04 0.61 38.96
CA VAL A 102 4.77 0.91 39.61
C VAL A 102 5.17 1.86 40.73
N GLY A 103 5.08 3.17 40.44
CA GLY A 103 5.65 4.19 41.30
C GLY A 103 5.11 3.90 42.68
N LYS A 104 5.99 3.77 43.68
CA LYS A 104 5.58 3.40 45.04
C LYS A 104 4.43 4.31 45.46
N VAL A 105 3.20 3.82 45.33
CA VAL A 105 2.02 4.64 45.58
C VAL A 105 1.90 4.70 47.09
N ARG A 106 2.21 5.85 47.67
CA ARG A 106 2.05 6.07 49.11
C ARG A 106 0.66 6.66 49.32
N ILE A 107 -0.17 5.96 50.08
CA ILE A 107 -1.46 6.49 50.55
C ILE A 107 -1.14 7.68 51.46
N ILE A 108 -1.49 8.91 51.03
CA ILE A 108 -1.26 10.15 51.79
C ILE A 108 -2.41 10.37 52.79
N SER A 109 -3.60 9.86 52.47
CA SER A 109 -4.78 9.91 53.33
C SER A 109 -5.72 8.77 52.97
N ASP A 110 -6.32 8.15 53.97
CA ASP A 110 -7.38 7.16 53.78
C ASP A 110 -8.66 7.82 53.21
N ALA A 111 -9.47 7.03 52.51
CA ALA A 111 -10.76 7.48 52.02
C ALA A 111 -11.67 7.85 53.20
N THR A 112 -12.05 9.12 53.30
CA THR A 112 -12.97 9.58 54.36
C THR A 112 -14.41 9.28 53.97
N MET A 113 -15.18 8.76 54.93
CA MET A 113 -16.60 8.52 54.74
C MET A 113 -17.32 9.89 54.66
N PRO A 114 -18.21 10.11 53.67
CA PRO A 114 -18.91 11.39 53.55
C PRO A 114 -19.81 11.61 54.77
N LEU A 115 -19.62 12.76 55.45
CA LEU A 115 -20.38 13.15 56.65
C LEU A 115 -21.86 13.43 56.36
N SER A 116 -22.22 13.61 55.09
CA SER A 116 -23.59 13.85 54.65
C SER A 116 -23.82 13.22 53.29
N ALA A 117 -25.05 12.76 53.04
CA ALA A 117 -25.45 12.26 51.73
C ALA A 117 -25.19 13.33 50.64
N ALA A 118 -24.61 12.90 49.52
CA ALA A 118 -24.46 13.74 48.32
C ALA A 118 -25.82 14.01 47.61
N GLY A 119 -26.86 13.25 47.99
CA GLY A 119 -28.21 13.33 47.44
C GLY A 119 -29.07 14.43 48.06
N PRO A 120 -30.33 14.57 47.60
CA PRO A 120 -31.19 15.69 47.93
C PRO A 120 -31.42 15.80 49.45
N ARG A 121 -31.29 17.03 49.98
CA ARG A 121 -31.48 17.31 51.41
C ARG A 121 -32.95 17.10 51.78
N THR A 122 -33.22 16.04 52.54
CA THR A 122 -34.57 15.63 52.98
C THR A 122 -35.37 16.78 53.61
N SER A 123 -34.72 17.67 54.36
CA SER A 123 -35.33 18.87 54.94
C SER A 123 -35.87 19.85 53.90
N LYS A 124 -35.14 20.06 52.79
CA LYS A 124 -35.59 20.93 51.69
C LYS A 124 -36.77 20.32 50.95
N VAL A 125 -36.72 19.01 50.71
CA VAL A 125 -37.80 18.26 50.05
C VAL A 125 -39.07 18.33 50.89
N LEU A 126 -38.98 18.04 52.19
CA LEU A 126 -40.12 18.07 53.09
C LEU A 126 -40.74 19.48 53.21
N ALA A 127 -39.91 20.52 53.34
CA ALA A 127 -40.38 21.91 53.39
C ALA A 127 -41.16 22.29 52.12
N LEU A 128 -40.66 21.89 50.94
CA LEU A 128 -41.33 22.15 49.67
C LEU A 128 -42.70 21.47 49.59
N PHE A 129 -42.78 20.18 49.91
CA PHE A 129 -44.03 19.43 49.85
C PHE A 129 -45.06 19.89 50.90
N LEU A 130 -44.60 20.34 52.06
CA LEU A 130 -45.48 20.91 53.09
C LEU A 130 -46.13 22.21 52.61
N VAL A 131 -45.35 23.11 52.02
CA VAL A 131 -45.87 24.37 51.45
C VAL A 131 -46.84 24.08 50.31
N LEU A 132 -46.48 23.20 49.37
CA LEU A 132 -47.36 22.82 48.27
C LEU A 132 -48.65 22.17 48.75
N GLY A 133 -48.59 21.30 49.76
CA GLY A 133 -49.76 20.65 50.35
C GLY A 133 -50.72 21.63 51.00
N VAL A 134 -50.20 22.63 51.74
CA VAL A 134 -51.03 23.69 52.34
C VAL A 134 -51.69 24.56 51.27
N LEU A 135 -50.94 24.95 50.24
CA LEU A 135 -51.47 25.76 49.13
C LEU A 135 -52.58 25.03 48.37
N LEU A 136 -52.36 23.75 48.02
CA LEU A 136 -53.35 22.94 47.33
C LEU A 136 -54.57 22.64 48.22
N GLY A 137 -54.35 22.34 49.50
CA GLY A 137 -55.44 22.09 50.46
C GLY A 137 -56.32 23.33 50.69
N ALA A 138 -55.71 24.50 50.88
CA ALA A 138 -56.44 25.76 50.99
C ALA A 138 -57.17 26.11 49.69
N GLY A 139 -56.55 25.89 48.54
CA GLY A 139 -57.18 26.07 47.23
C GLY A 139 -58.40 25.17 47.04
N PHE A 140 -58.28 23.89 47.38
CA PHE A 140 -59.38 22.93 47.28
C PHE A 140 -60.51 23.24 48.29
N GLY A 141 -60.15 23.58 49.53
CA GLY A 141 -61.12 24.00 50.55
C GLY A 141 -61.90 25.25 50.15
N GLY A 142 -61.21 26.26 49.60
CA GLY A 142 -61.85 27.47 49.08
C GLY A 142 -62.77 27.17 47.90
N LEU A 143 -62.34 26.33 46.94
CA LEU A 143 -63.21 25.89 45.84
C LEU A 143 -64.44 25.13 46.32
N ASN A 144 -64.31 24.32 47.37
CA ASN A 144 -65.46 23.62 47.96
C ASN A 144 -66.45 24.60 48.58
N GLU A 145 -65.95 25.58 49.35
CA GLU A 145 -66.78 26.64 49.96
C GLU A 145 -67.52 27.46 48.90
N PHE A 146 -66.85 27.85 47.80
CA PHE A 146 -67.48 28.59 46.71
C PHE A 146 -68.52 27.76 45.91
N ASN A 147 -68.37 26.43 45.87
CA ASN A 147 -69.31 25.53 45.21
C ASN A 147 -70.49 25.12 46.12
N GLU A 148 -70.43 25.42 47.42
CA GLU A 148 -71.46 25.03 48.37
C GLU A 148 -72.66 25.99 48.29
N ARG A 149 -73.79 25.50 47.77
CA ARG A 149 -75.04 26.27 47.58
C ARG A 149 -76.03 26.16 48.76
N PHE A 150 -75.56 25.88 49.97
CA PHE A 150 -76.42 25.66 51.16
C PHE A 150 -76.06 26.57 52.33
N PHE A 151 -77.08 27.18 52.95
CA PHE A 151 -76.98 28.07 54.12
C PHE A 151 -76.59 27.29 55.37
N ARG A 152 -75.52 27.71 56.07
CA ARG A 152 -74.97 26.97 57.20
C ARG A 152 -74.74 27.80 58.47
N THR A 153 -74.85 29.12 58.41
CA THR A 153 -74.71 29.98 59.59
C THR A 153 -76.08 30.55 59.98
N GLY A 154 -76.37 30.68 61.28
CA GLY A 154 -77.63 31.29 61.76
C GLY A 154 -77.87 32.72 61.26
N ASP A 155 -76.81 33.41 60.83
CA ASP A 155 -76.89 34.73 60.19
C ASP A 155 -77.44 34.69 58.76
N ASP A 156 -77.32 33.57 58.04
CA ASP A 156 -77.94 33.41 56.71
C ASP A 156 -79.47 33.42 56.77
N ILE A 157 -80.02 32.94 57.89
CA ILE A 157 -81.47 32.98 58.16
C ILE A 157 -81.89 34.41 58.54
N ARG A 158 -81.01 35.16 59.24
CA ARG A 158 -81.28 36.53 59.71
C ARG A 158 -81.43 37.49 58.52
N ASP A 159 -80.54 37.39 57.53
CA ASP A 159 -80.50 38.29 56.37
C ASP A 159 -81.58 37.98 55.30
N ARG A 160 -82.14 36.77 55.27
CA ARG A 160 -83.23 36.41 54.34
C ARG A 160 -84.63 36.30 54.95
N VAL A 161 -84.76 36.11 56.26
CA VAL A 161 -86.05 35.77 56.90
C VAL A 161 -86.49 36.78 57.98
N GLY A 162 -85.68 37.79 58.30
CA GLY A 162 -86.16 39.07 58.86
C GLY A 162 -86.87 39.03 60.22
N LEU A 163 -86.43 38.17 61.17
CA LEU A 163 -86.96 38.18 62.54
C LEU A 163 -85.83 38.24 63.59
N LYS A 164 -86.00 39.11 64.59
CA LYS A 164 -85.06 39.38 65.69
C LYS A 164 -85.43 38.59 66.95
N PHE A 165 -84.42 38.04 67.62
CA PHE A 165 -84.36 37.97 69.08
C PHE A 165 -83.01 38.53 69.52
#